data_AF-A0A6J2YL94-F1
#
_entry.id   AF-A0A6J2YL94-F1
#
_cell.length_a   1.000
_cell.length_b   1.000
_cell.length_c   1.000
_cell.angle_alpha   90.00
_cell.angle_beta   90.00
_cell.angle_gamma   90.00
#
_symmetry.space_group_name_H-M   'P 1'
#
loop_
_entity.id
_entity.type
_entity.pdbx_description
1 polymer ?
#
loop_
_entity_poly.entity_id
_entity_poly.type
_entity_poly.pdbx_seq_one_letter_code
_entity_poly.pdbx_strand_id
1 'polypeptide(L)'
;MDIVKQDGVKFITNADLVNTWLDHSDKNPKLFVFEKMCSLLNTDEPSRQMRHHLETASRLFCLNISRRWAGSSRNRLRFERRNKAWLLSKILMPQCLSDGQSSNLEQAGTSRARGRPLKPFEECSKKTKIRRAKKITAG
;
A
#
# COMPACT_ATOMS: atom_id res chain seq x y z
N MET A 1 -41.24 16.10 2.01
CA MET A 1 -40.18 15.31 2.67
C MET A 1 -39.14 15.05 1.61
N ASP A 2 -38.27 16.04 1.40
CA ASP A 2 -37.26 15.96 0.36
C ASP A 2 -36.08 15.17 0.89
N ILE A 3 -35.93 13.96 0.37
CA ILE A 3 -34.71 13.18 0.54
C ILE A 3 -33.67 13.89 -0.32
N VAL A 4 -32.96 14.84 0.29
CA VAL A 4 -31.74 15.41 -0.24
C VAL A 4 -30.76 14.24 -0.39
N LYS A 5 -30.67 13.68 -1.60
CA LYS A 5 -29.52 12.89 -2.02
C LYS A 5 -28.33 13.84 -2.06
N GLN A 6 -27.71 14.07 -0.91
CA GLN A 6 -26.33 14.49 -0.87
C GLN A 6 -25.52 13.35 -1.47
N ASP A 7 -24.88 13.61 -2.61
CA ASP A 7 -23.84 12.77 -3.20
C ASP A 7 -22.66 12.65 -2.22
N GLY A 8 -22.86 11.84 -1.18
CA GLY A 8 -21.85 11.49 -0.21
C GLY A 8 -21.01 10.37 -0.79
N VAL A 9 -19.97 10.70 -1.56
CA VAL A 9 -18.97 9.72 -1.97
C VAL A 9 -18.41 9.09 -0.68
N LYS A 10 -18.82 7.84 -0.40
CA LYS A 10 -18.30 7.07 0.72
C LYS A 10 -16.83 6.75 0.42
N PHE A 11 -15.92 7.46 1.09
CA PHE A 11 -14.50 7.17 1.01
C PHE A 11 -14.13 6.17 2.09
N ILE A 12 -13.41 5.12 1.72
CA ILE A 12 -12.81 4.18 2.67
C ILE A 12 -11.45 4.74 3.12
N THR A 13 -11.22 4.78 4.43
CA THR A 13 -9.93 5.10 5.04
C THR A 13 -9.16 3.82 5.38
N ASN A 14 -7.85 3.93 5.61
CA ASN A 14 -7.10 2.76 6.07
C ASN A 14 -7.58 2.27 7.44
N ALA A 15 -8.05 3.17 8.32
CA ALA A 15 -8.58 2.83 9.64
C ALA A 15 -9.75 1.84 9.57
N ASP A 16 -10.63 1.99 8.57
CA ASP A 16 -11.83 1.15 8.40
C ASP A 16 -11.50 -0.33 8.15
N LEU A 17 -10.26 -0.62 7.70
CA LEU A 17 -9.83 -1.96 7.30
C LEU A 17 -8.81 -2.58 8.24
N VAL A 18 -8.22 -1.81 9.18
CA VAL A 18 -7.16 -2.31 10.07
C VAL A 18 -7.65 -3.47 10.92
N ASN A 19 -8.83 -3.36 11.51
CA ASN A 19 -9.36 -4.40 12.40
C ASN A 19 -9.62 -5.68 11.60
N THR A 20 -10.29 -5.57 10.45
CA THR A 20 -10.48 -6.70 9.52
C THR A 20 -9.16 -7.37 9.12
N TRP A 21 -8.11 -6.59 8.90
CA TRP A 21 -6.81 -7.19 8.60
C TRP A 21 -6.16 -7.88 9.80
N LEU A 22 -6.25 -7.28 10.99
CA LEU A 22 -5.69 -7.87 12.22
C LEU A 22 -6.39 -9.17 12.61
N ASP A 23 -7.72 -9.22 12.48
CA ASP A 23 -8.52 -10.39 12.83
C ASP A 23 -8.28 -11.58 11.88
N HIS A 24 -7.77 -11.28 10.67
CA HIS A 24 -7.58 -12.26 9.60
C HIS A 24 -6.13 -12.32 9.08
N SER A 25 -5.16 -11.81 9.83
CA SER A 25 -3.77 -11.69 9.37
C SER A 25 -3.12 -13.03 9.04
N ASP A 26 -3.53 -14.09 9.74
CA ASP A 26 -2.96 -15.44 9.63
C ASP A 26 -3.71 -16.33 8.62
N LYS A 27 -4.75 -15.80 7.98
CA LYS A 27 -5.56 -16.49 6.98
C LYS A 27 -5.27 -15.91 5.58
N ASN A 28 -6.33 -15.52 4.88
CA ASN A 28 -6.23 -14.78 3.62
C ASN A 28 -6.72 -13.33 3.84
N PRO A 29 -5.90 -12.46 4.45
CA PRO A 29 -6.33 -11.11 4.80
C PRO A 29 -6.75 -10.28 3.58
N LYS A 30 -6.26 -10.62 2.37
CA LYS A 30 -6.64 -9.93 1.13
C LYS A 30 -8.12 -10.12 0.79
N LEU A 31 -8.64 -11.34 0.99
CA LEU A 31 -10.04 -11.65 0.71
C LEU A 31 -10.97 -10.92 1.68
N PHE A 32 -10.69 -10.99 2.99
CA PHE A 32 -11.52 -10.33 4.00
C PHE A 32 -11.48 -8.81 3.88
N VAL A 33 -10.32 -8.24 3.55
CA VAL A 33 -10.20 -6.80 3.25
C VAL A 33 -11.02 -6.43 2.01
N PHE A 34 -10.99 -7.24 0.96
CA PHE A 34 -11.81 -7.03 -0.25
C PHE A 34 -13.30 -7.08 0.07
N GLU A 35 -13.78 -8.11 0.77
CA GLU A 35 -15.17 -8.26 1.19
C GLU A 35 -15.62 -7.08 2.06
N LYS A 36 -14.74 -6.61 2.96
CA LYS A 36 -15.01 -5.43 3.77
C LYS A 36 -15.12 -4.16 2.92
N MET A 37 -14.26 -3.99 1.90
CA MET A 37 -14.39 -2.86 0.98
C MET A 37 -15.72 -2.90 0.20
N CYS A 38 -16.11 -4.06 -0.31
CA CYS A 38 -17.41 -4.27 -0.97
C CYS A 38 -18.58 -3.90 -0.05
N SER A 39 -18.55 -4.37 1.20
CA SER A 39 -19.56 -4.06 2.21
C SER A 39 -19.63 -2.57 2.53
N LEU A 40 -18.48 -1.88 2.69
CA LEU A 40 -18.45 -0.44 2.97
C LEU A 40 -18.99 0.41 1.80
N LEU A 41 -18.81 -0.08 0.57
CA LEU A 41 -19.34 0.54 -0.66
C LEU A 41 -20.77 0.10 -1.00
N ASN A 42 -21.39 -0.74 -0.16
CA ASN A 42 -22.72 -1.32 -0.43
C ASN A 42 -22.79 -1.98 -1.81
N THR A 43 -21.76 -2.74 -2.19
CA THR A 43 -21.65 -3.37 -3.51
C THR A 43 -21.56 -4.88 -3.34
N ASP A 44 -22.69 -5.58 -3.49
CA ASP A 44 -22.75 -7.05 -3.38
C ASP A 44 -22.22 -7.74 -4.65
N GLU A 45 -22.46 -7.16 -5.82
CA GLU A 45 -21.93 -7.62 -7.11
C GLU A 45 -21.15 -6.49 -7.83
N PRO A 46 -19.84 -6.34 -7.55
CA PRO A 46 -19.04 -5.33 -8.23
C PRO A 46 -18.87 -5.69 -9.71
N SER A 47 -18.96 -4.69 -10.58
CA SER A 47 -18.60 -4.84 -11.99
C SER A 47 -17.17 -5.41 -12.13
N ARG A 48 -16.87 -6.07 -13.24
CA ARG A 48 -15.53 -6.66 -13.48
C ARG A 48 -14.40 -5.65 -13.26
N GLN A 49 -14.60 -4.43 -13.72
CA GLN A 49 -13.63 -3.34 -13.55
C GLN A 49 -13.52 -2.95 -12.07
N MET A 50 -14.62 -2.63 -11.40
CA MET A 50 -14.62 -2.29 -9.97
C MET A 50 -13.95 -3.37 -9.13
N ARG A 51 -14.27 -4.64 -9.40
CA ARG A 51 -13.66 -5.80 -8.75
C ARG A 51 -12.14 -5.80 -8.89
N HIS A 52 -11.61 -5.59 -10.09
CA HIS A 52 -10.17 -5.49 -10.33
C HIS A 52 -9.50 -4.37 -9.52
N HIS A 53 -10.17 -3.22 -9.39
CA HIS A 53 -9.67 -2.11 -8.58
C HIS A 53 -9.68 -2.40 -7.09
N LEU A 54 -10.77 -2.98 -6.58
CA LEU A 54 -10.88 -3.39 -5.18
C LEU A 54 -9.88 -4.49 -4.82
N GLU A 55 -9.67 -5.47 -5.69
CA GLU A 55 -8.63 -6.49 -5.51
C GLU A 55 -7.22 -5.87 -5.47
N THR A 56 -6.95 -4.91 -6.35
CA THR A 56 -5.68 -4.18 -6.38
C THR A 56 -5.48 -3.34 -5.13
N ALA A 57 -6.50 -2.59 -4.71
CA ALA A 57 -6.47 -1.76 -3.51
C ALA A 57 -6.30 -2.61 -2.23
N SER A 58 -7.02 -3.73 -2.14
CA SER A 58 -6.91 -4.68 -1.02
C SER A 58 -5.50 -5.25 -0.93
N ARG A 59 -4.91 -5.64 -2.06
CA ARG A 59 -3.52 -6.13 -2.11
C ARG A 59 -2.53 -5.07 -1.65
N LEU A 60 -2.66 -3.83 -2.12
CA LEU A 60 -1.78 -2.73 -1.74
C LEU A 60 -1.92 -2.36 -0.26
N PHE A 61 -3.16 -2.32 0.24
CA PHE A 61 -3.45 -2.13 1.66
C PHE A 61 -2.75 -3.20 2.50
N CYS A 62 -2.97 -4.50 2.20
CA CYS A 62 -2.36 -5.63 2.91
C CYS A 62 -0.84 -5.56 2.94
N LEU A 63 -0.20 -5.17 1.83
CA LEU A 63 1.26 -4.98 1.78
C LEU A 63 1.73 -3.84 2.68
N ASN A 64 1.03 -2.71 2.67
CA ASN A 64 1.37 -1.53 3.45
C ASN A 64 1.17 -1.76 4.95
N ILE A 65 0.00 -2.29 5.34
CA ILE A 65 -0.31 -2.56 6.76
C ILE A 65 0.67 -3.59 7.35
N SER A 66 1.02 -4.65 6.61
CA SER A 66 1.99 -5.65 7.09
C SER A 66 3.34 -5.03 7.46
N ARG A 67 3.86 -4.11 6.62
CA ARG A 67 5.12 -3.39 6.88
C ARG A 67 5.00 -2.45 8.06
N ARG A 68 3.90 -1.70 8.15
CA ARG A 68 3.64 -0.74 9.25
C ARG A 68 3.43 -1.46 10.58
N TRP A 69 2.77 -2.62 10.56
CA TRP A 69 2.54 -3.48 11.72
C TRP A 69 3.85 -4.04 12.26
N ALA A 70 4.68 -4.62 11.39
CA ALA A 70 6.01 -5.10 11.74
C ALA A 70 6.90 -3.95 12.28
N GLY A 71 6.88 -2.78 11.64
CA GLY A 71 7.62 -1.59 12.07
C GLY A 71 7.13 -0.97 13.38
N SER A 72 5.99 -1.43 13.89
CA SER A 72 5.42 -1.03 15.19
C SER A 72 5.57 -2.12 16.24
N SER A 73 6.47 -3.08 16.01
CA SER A 73 6.72 -4.23 16.88
C SER A 73 5.46 -5.06 17.14
N ARG A 74 4.50 -5.06 16.20
CA ARG A 74 3.19 -5.71 16.36
C ARG A 74 2.41 -5.26 17.61
N ASN A 75 2.62 -4.02 18.05
CA ASN A 75 1.90 -3.45 19.18
C ASN A 75 0.87 -2.42 18.69
N ARG A 76 -0.39 -2.60 19.09
CA ARG A 76 -1.51 -1.77 18.63
C ARG A 76 -1.34 -0.29 18.95
N LEU A 77 -1.03 0.05 20.20
CA LEU A 77 -0.88 1.43 20.64
C LEU A 77 0.27 2.14 19.89
N ARG A 78 1.41 1.47 19.74
CA ARG A 78 2.55 2.00 18.96
C ARG A 78 2.18 2.17 17.49
N PHE A 79 1.45 1.22 16.92
CA PHE A 79 1.01 1.26 15.54
C PHE A 79 0.11 2.47 15.27
N GLU A 80 -0.90 2.68 16.11
CA GLU A 80 -1.83 3.81 15.97
C GLU A 80 -1.12 5.15 16.11
N ARG A 81 -0.25 5.30 17.12
CA ARG A 81 0.52 6.52 17.33
C ARG A 81 1.43 6.83 16.16
N ARG A 82 2.16 5.83 15.66
CA ARG A 82 3.15 6.00 14.57
C ARG A 82 2.50 6.21 13.21
N ASN A 83 1.31 5.64 12.98
CA ASN A 83 0.66 5.63 11.67
C ASN A 83 -0.61 6.48 11.62
N LYS A 84 -0.86 7.37 12.59
CA LYS A 84 -2.07 8.20 12.69
C LYS A 84 -2.47 8.87 11.36
N ALA A 85 -1.53 9.55 10.70
CA ALA A 85 -1.80 10.21 9.42
C ALA A 85 -2.19 9.22 8.30
N TRP A 86 -1.55 8.06 8.27
CA TRP A 86 -1.86 7.01 7.30
C TRP A 86 -3.22 6.35 7.59
N LEU A 87 -3.58 6.17 8.86
CA LEU A 87 -4.89 5.64 9.25
C LEU A 87 -6.03 6.53 8.76
N LEU A 88 -5.84 7.85 8.85
CA LEU A 88 -6.81 8.84 8.38
C LEU A 88 -6.78 9.05 6.85
N SER A 89 -5.75 8.58 6.15
CA SER A 89 -5.68 8.76 4.70
C SER A 89 -6.68 7.86 3.99
N LYS A 90 -7.32 8.41 2.96
CA LYS A 90 -8.21 7.67 2.06
C LYS A 90 -7.44 6.59 1.30
N ILE A 91 -8.10 5.46 1.07
CA ILE A 91 -7.56 4.43 0.17
C ILE A 91 -7.75 4.93 -1.25
N LEU A 92 -6.63 5.10 -1.95
CA LEU A 92 -6.64 5.43 -3.36
C LEU A 92 -7.10 4.20 -4.14
N MET A 93 -8.34 4.22 -4.60
CA MET A 93 -8.81 3.30 -5.62
C MET A 93 -8.19 3.75 -6.95
N PRO A 94 -7.49 2.88 -7.70
CA PRO A 94 -7.05 3.25 -9.04
C PRO A 94 -8.30 3.66 -9.82
N GLN A 95 -8.28 4.88 -10.38
CA GLN A 95 -9.47 5.61 -10.83
C GLN A 95 -10.44 4.74 -11.65
N CYS A 96 -11.66 4.58 -11.14
CA CYS A 96 -12.82 4.02 -11.85
C CYS A 96 -14.14 4.68 -11.47
N LEU A 97 -14.10 5.90 -10.94
CA LEU A 97 -15.30 6.65 -10.55
C LEU A 97 -15.33 8.06 -11.16
N SER A 98 -14.69 8.27 -12.31
CA SER A 98 -14.84 9.51 -13.08
C SER A 98 -14.53 9.22 -14.54
N ASP A 99 -15.54 9.23 -15.39
CA ASP A 99 -15.33 9.70 -16.75
C ASP A 99 -14.70 11.10 -16.66
N GLY A 100 -13.50 11.25 -17.22
CA GLY A 100 -12.84 12.54 -17.42
C GLY A 100 -12.22 13.17 -16.16
N GLN A 101 -11.01 12.76 -15.81
CA GLN A 101 -9.89 13.69 -15.57
C GLN A 101 -8.60 12.89 -15.37
N SER A 102 -7.76 12.87 -16.40
CA SER A 102 -6.37 12.44 -16.26
C SER A 102 -5.64 13.46 -15.40
N SER A 103 -5.20 13.05 -14.22
CA SER A 103 -4.18 13.79 -13.49
C SER A 103 -2.86 13.08 -13.71
N ASN A 104 -1.99 13.73 -14.49
CA ASN A 104 -0.62 13.35 -14.77
C ASN A 104 0.08 12.80 -13.51
N LEU A 105 0.32 11.50 -13.48
CA LEU A 105 1.24 10.93 -12.51
C LEU A 105 2.65 11.06 -13.09
N GLU A 106 3.36 12.05 -12.56
CA GLU A 106 4.79 12.27 -12.71
C GLU A 106 5.58 10.95 -12.78
N GLN A 107 6.42 10.90 -13.81
CA GLN A 107 7.31 9.83 -14.20
C GLN A 107 8.14 9.34 -13.00
N ALA A 108 7.85 8.14 -12.50
CA ALA A 108 8.64 7.53 -11.43
C ALA A 108 10.07 7.27 -11.94
N GLY A 109 11.03 8.00 -11.36
CA GLY A 109 12.44 7.95 -11.70
C GLY A 109 13.02 6.54 -11.74
N THR A 110 13.96 6.35 -12.66
CA THR A 110 14.70 5.11 -12.89
C THR A 110 15.18 4.49 -11.56
N SER A 111 14.66 3.31 -11.24
CA SER A 111 14.96 2.60 -10.01
C SER A 111 16.41 2.10 -10.00
N ARG A 112 17.32 2.86 -9.42
CA ARG A 112 18.65 2.36 -9.05
C ARG A 112 18.52 1.57 -7.73
N ALA A 113 18.58 0.24 -7.88
CA ALA A 113 18.91 -0.80 -6.90
C ALA A 113 18.50 -0.60 -5.42
N ARG A 114 17.62 -1.48 -4.91
CA ARG A 114 17.33 -1.60 -3.47
C ARG A 114 18.61 -1.92 -2.68
N GLY A 115 18.99 -1.05 -1.74
CA GLY A 115 20.08 -1.27 -0.78
C GLY A 115 20.56 0.03 -0.10
N ARG A 116 21.42 -0.10 0.91
CA ARG A 116 22.13 1.04 1.52
C ARG A 116 22.97 1.74 0.43
N PRO A 117 23.03 3.07 0.38
CA PRO A 117 23.93 3.78 -0.52
C PRO A 117 25.34 3.19 -0.41
N LEU A 118 25.84 2.63 -1.50
CA LEU A 118 27.20 2.11 -1.55
C LEU A 118 28.12 3.30 -1.74
N LYS A 119 29.11 3.44 -0.85
CA LYS A 119 30.20 4.40 -1.06
C LYS A 119 30.84 4.18 -2.44
N PRO A 120 31.30 5.25 -3.12
CA PRO A 120 32.14 5.15 -4.30
C PRO A 120 33.28 4.14 -4.10
N PHE A 121 33.72 3.48 -5.17
CA PHE A 121 34.78 2.48 -5.06
C PHE A 121 36.04 3.06 -4.41
N GLU A 122 36.37 4.31 -4.71
CA GLU A 122 37.51 5.06 -4.17
C GLU A 122 37.47 5.20 -2.64
N GLU A 123 36.29 5.37 -2.06
CA GLU A 123 36.07 5.51 -0.63
C GLU A 123 35.93 4.15 0.11
N CYS A 124 35.96 3.04 -0.61
CA CYS A 124 35.91 1.73 0.00
C CYS A 124 37.25 1.36 0.66
N SER A 125 37.20 0.60 1.75
CA SER A 125 38.41 0.04 2.37
C SER A 125 39.17 -0.88 1.40
N LYS A 126 40.49 -1.02 1.60
CA LYS A 126 41.38 -1.87 0.78
C LYS A 126 40.84 -3.30 0.63
N LYS A 127 40.31 -3.89 1.72
CA LYS A 127 39.69 -5.22 1.73
C LYS A 127 38.44 -5.30 0.83
N THR A 128 37.57 -4.29 0.88
CA THR A 128 36.35 -4.23 0.05
C THR A 128 36.69 -4.02 -1.43
N LYS A 129 37.71 -3.21 -1.74
CA LYS A 129 38.20 -2.98 -3.11
C LYS A 129 38.67 -4.28 -3.76
N ILE A 130 39.53 -5.06 -3.08
CA ILE A 130 40.03 -6.36 -3.57
C ILE A 130 38.88 -7.33 -3.84
N ARG A 131 37.89 -7.40 -2.94
CA ARG A 131 36.72 -8.29 -3.11
C ARG A 131 35.85 -7.89 -4.31
N ARG A 132 35.67 -6.59 -4.56
CA ARG A 132 34.92 -6.10 -5.73
C ARG A 132 35.67 -6.36 -7.04
N ALA A 133 36.99 -6.13 -7.06
CA ALA A 133 37.82 -6.39 -8.25
C ALA A 133 37.79 -7.87 -8.67
N LYS A 134 37.89 -8.80 -7.71
CA LYS A 134 37.80 -10.24 -7.97
C LYS A 134 36.46 -10.69 -8.57
N LYS A 135 35.37 -9.98 -8.28
CA LYS A 135 34.05 -10.27 -8.87
C LYS A 135 33.93 -9.78 -10.32
N ILE A 136 34.71 -8.79 -10.73
CA ILE A 136 34.70 -8.25 -12.10
C ILE A 136 35.48 -9.18 -13.03
N THR A 137 36.54 -9.81 -12.56
CA THR A 137 37.38 -10.75 -13.34
C THR A 137 36.83 -12.17 -13.45
N ALA A 138 35.69 -12.48 -12.81
CA ALA A 138 35.11 -13.82 -12.77
C ALA A 138 33.77 -13.91 -13.53
N GLY A 139 33.53 -12.99 -14.46
CA GLY A 139 32.37 -12.95 -15.35
C GLY A 139 32.80 -12.78 -16.79
#